data_AF-A0A3B0Q719-F1
#
_entry.id   AF-A0A3B0Q719-F1
#
_cell.length_a   1.000
_cell.length_b   1.000
_cell.length_c   1.000
_cell.angle_alpha   90.00
_cell.angle_beta   90.00
_cell.angle_gamma   90.00
#
_symmetry.space_group_name_H-M   'P 1'
#
loop_
_entity.id
_entity.type
_entity.pdbx_description
1 polymer ?
#
loop_
_entity_poly.entity_id
_entity_poly.type
_entity_poly.pdbx_seq_one_letter_code
_entity_poly.pdbx_strand_id
1 'polypeptide(L)'
;MIKITQNFKPYTLIPGTFMPIPGSELYAQIFPTLWRIFSASHELLDEGHIEAQGPLKRFVVFQDLHRGGLAVACEQYKYYILPSGKKVNSLKGHLPFADSAEPLLSLGVHKHADLHKIRCRRDLKEVLPLLLRLSSLTPASSRDEEYLKKGSGKLFIDAYQKIQARSKTEIYSALSSLYLAGFSENLLPRVYDTEYQGILNELPKKNIRENIPFALLSYSMSMLSDLFILRDKEIVEILPSLPPEFPCGRFVNVYLQGIGKFSLEWSKKTIRRVCLHAEEVTPLLLGFSPELSHCRLRQWEKKQLVNSSKISLGESMEIKAGTTYLWDCFHK
;
A
#
# COMPACT_ATOMS: atom_id res chain seq x y z
N MET A 1 -21.27 8.62 -5.00
CA MET A 1 -19.87 8.62 -4.57
C MET A 1 -19.56 7.24 -3.99
N ILE A 2 -18.76 6.42 -4.66
CA ILE A 2 -18.31 5.15 -4.05
C ILE A 2 -17.53 5.53 -2.79
N LYS A 3 -17.76 4.91 -1.64
CA LYS A 3 -16.88 5.09 -0.46
C LYS A 3 -15.77 4.05 -0.58
N ILE A 4 -14.52 4.38 -0.23
CA ILE A 4 -13.52 3.32 0.00
C ILE A 4 -13.99 2.64 1.29
N THR A 5 -14.74 1.56 1.14
CA THR A 5 -15.32 0.78 2.23
C THR A 5 -14.41 -0.36 2.66
N GLN A 6 -13.24 -0.53 2.02
CA GLN A 6 -12.27 -1.52 2.44
C GLN A 6 -11.75 -1.15 3.83
N ASN A 7 -12.10 -1.97 4.81
CA ASN A 7 -11.37 -2.02 6.06
C ASN A 7 -10.01 -2.61 5.72
N PHE A 8 -8.94 -1.79 5.78
CA PHE A 8 -7.56 -2.24 5.57
C PHE A 8 -7.08 -3.03 6.80
N LYS A 9 -7.78 -4.14 7.05
CA LYS A 9 -7.57 -5.08 8.16
C LYS A 9 -7.49 -6.49 7.59
N PRO A 10 -6.48 -6.79 6.76
CA PRO A 10 -6.29 -8.15 6.31
C PRO A 10 -6.00 -9.05 7.50
N TYR A 11 -6.43 -10.30 7.40
CA TYR A 11 -6.36 -11.24 8.51
C TYR A 11 -5.95 -12.63 8.06
N THR A 12 -5.43 -13.38 9.02
CA THR A 12 -5.22 -14.81 8.91
C THR A 12 -5.90 -15.52 10.07
N LEU A 13 -6.39 -16.72 9.78
CA LEU A 13 -6.94 -17.65 10.76
C LEU A 13 -5.95 -18.75 11.13
N ILE A 14 -4.77 -18.77 10.49
CA ILE A 14 -3.77 -19.83 10.63
C ILE A 14 -2.85 -19.48 11.82
N PRO A 15 -2.85 -20.28 12.91
CA PRO A 15 -1.93 -20.09 14.02
C PRO A 15 -0.46 -20.20 13.62
N GLY A 16 0.39 -19.41 14.25
CA GLY A 16 1.84 -19.57 14.17
C GLY A 16 2.47 -19.07 12.87
N THR A 17 1.70 -18.46 11.98
CA THR A 17 2.28 -17.84 10.77
C THR A 17 3.01 -16.56 11.12
N PHE A 18 4.15 -16.32 10.47
CA PHE A 18 4.87 -15.06 10.61
C PHE A 18 4.19 -13.94 9.81
N MET A 19 4.13 -12.75 10.37
CA MET A 19 3.63 -11.55 9.70
C MET A 19 4.32 -10.28 10.20
N PRO A 20 4.50 -9.26 9.33
CA PRO A 20 5.07 -7.99 9.74
C PRO A 20 4.12 -7.27 10.69
N ILE A 21 4.67 -6.55 11.66
CA ILE A 21 3.93 -5.63 12.52
C ILE A 21 3.89 -4.27 11.82
N PRO A 22 2.74 -3.84 11.27
CA PRO A 22 2.67 -2.59 10.51
C PRO A 22 3.11 -1.39 11.37
N GLY A 23 3.90 -0.47 10.83
CA GLY A 23 4.47 0.65 11.59
C GLY A 23 5.88 0.41 12.14
N SER A 24 6.52 -0.71 11.81
CA SER A 24 7.82 -1.10 12.36
C SER A 24 8.63 -2.01 11.43
N GLU A 25 9.88 -2.29 11.82
CA GLU A 25 10.74 -3.32 11.22
C GLU A 25 10.71 -4.64 12.03
N LEU A 26 9.62 -4.85 12.77
CA LEU A 26 9.40 -6.05 13.57
C LEU A 26 8.41 -6.98 12.87
N TYR A 27 8.52 -8.27 13.17
CA TYR A 27 7.52 -9.25 12.77
C TYR A 27 7.13 -10.12 13.96
N ALA A 28 5.92 -10.68 13.90
CA ALA A 28 5.38 -11.49 14.97
C ALA A 28 5.06 -12.91 14.50
N GLN A 29 5.07 -13.83 15.47
CA GLN A 29 4.48 -15.15 15.35
C GLN A 29 3.42 -15.30 16.43
N ILE A 30 2.16 -15.47 16.03
CA ILE A 30 1.04 -15.46 16.97
C ILE A 30 0.29 -16.78 16.92
N PHE A 31 0.15 -17.40 18.08
CA PHE A 31 -0.65 -18.58 18.36
C PHE A 31 -1.81 -18.22 19.30
N PRO A 32 -2.81 -19.11 19.49
CA PRO A 32 -3.91 -18.88 20.41
C PRO A 32 -3.53 -18.64 21.87
N THR A 33 -2.36 -19.08 22.35
CA THR A 33 -1.95 -18.88 23.75
C THR A 33 -0.53 -18.34 23.90
N LEU A 34 0.11 -18.00 22.79
CA LEU A 34 1.52 -17.60 22.73
C LEU A 34 1.70 -16.54 21.65
N TRP A 35 2.47 -15.51 21.92
CA TRP A 35 2.94 -14.57 20.92
C TRP A 35 4.44 -14.36 21.07
N ARG A 36 5.11 -14.15 19.94
CA ARG A 36 6.54 -13.88 19.85
C ARG A 36 6.79 -12.71 18.92
N ILE A 37 7.69 -11.84 19.31
CA ILE A 37 8.10 -10.65 18.54
C ILE A 37 9.56 -10.80 18.18
N PHE A 38 9.87 -10.54 16.92
CA PHE A 38 11.21 -10.68 16.38
C PHE A 38 11.66 -9.39 15.71
N SER A 39 12.96 -9.13 15.79
CA SER A 39 13.64 -8.12 14.97
C SER A 39 13.76 -8.59 13.52
N ALA A 40 14.11 -7.69 12.60
CA ALA A 40 14.46 -8.05 11.23
C ALA A 40 15.63 -9.04 11.13
N SER A 41 16.55 -9.05 12.10
CA SER A 41 17.66 -10.01 12.21
C SER A 41 17.26 -11.36 12.85
N HIS A 42 15.97 -11.56 13.09
CA HIS A 42 15.39 -12.77 13.69
C HIS A 42 15.71 -12.99 15.17
N GLU A 43 16.21 -11.96 15.86
CA GLU A 43 16.34 -11.97 17.31
C GLU A 43 14.95 -11.97 17.95
N LEU A 44 14.71 -12.86 18.91
CA LEU A 44 13.49 -12.86 19.71
C LEU A 44 13.58 -11.72 20.73
N LEU A 45 12.75 -10.69 20.54
CA LEU A 45 12.77 -9.48 21.38
C LEU A 45 11.81 -9.59 22.57
N ASP A 46 10.68 -10.27 22.36
CA ASP A 46 9.64 -10.39 23.38
C ASP A 46 8.81 -11.66 23.12
N GLU A 47 8.34 -12.27 24.20
CA GLU A 47 7.51 -13.47 24.19
C GLU A 47 6.54 -13.39 25.36
N GLY A 48 5.29 -13.77 25.13
CA GLY A 48 4.32 -13.84 26.19
C GLY A 48 3.22 -14.86 25.96
N HIS A 49 2.55 -15.19 27.05
CA HIS A 49 1.49 -16.18 27.09
C HIS A 49 0.14 -15.53 27.41
N ILE A 50 -0.93 -16.18 26.95
CA ILE A 50 -2.29 -15.88 27.36
C ILE A 50 -2.79 -17.06 28.18
N GLU A 51 -3.21 -16.78 29.42
CA GLU A 51 -3.84 -17.76 30.30
C GLU A 51 -5.25 -18.07 29.78
N ALA A 52 -5.35 -19.07 28.91
CA ALA A 52 -6.59 -19.56 28.34
C ALA A 52 -6.51 -21.07 28.11
N GLN A 53 -7.60 -21.79 28.37
CA GLN A 53 -7.68 -23.23 28.12
C GLN A 53 -8.39 -23.51 26.79
N GLY A 54 -7.83 -24.45 26.03
CA GLY A 54 -8.28 -24.79 24.69
C GLY A 54 -9.36 -25.88 24.64
N PRO A 55 -9.91 -26.15 23.44
CA PRO A 55 -9.61 -25.49 22.17
C PRO A 55 -10.27 -24.11 22.04
N LEU A 56 -9.50 -23.10 21.62
CA LEU A 56 -9.99 -21.73 21.42
C LEU A 56 -10.62 -21.55 20.04
N LYS A 57 -11.89 -21.16 19.98
CA LYS A 57 -12.58 -20.94 18.70
C LYS A 57 -12.39 -19.50 18.20
N ARG A 58 -12.58 -19.33 16.89
CA ARG A 58 -12.57 -18.03 16.19
C ARG A 58 -11.27 -17.24 16.40
N PHE A 59 -10.14 -17.95 16.56
CA PHE A 59 -8.83 -17.31 16.60
C PHE A 59 -8.54 -16.61 15.26
N VAL A 60 -8.12 -15.35 15.35
CA VAL A 60 -7.82 -14.52 14.19
C VAL A 60 -6.78 -13.48 14.56
N VAL A 61 -5.89 -13.21 13.61
CA VAL A 61 -4.91 -12.13 13.69
C VAL A 61 -5.16 -11.17 12.54
N PHE A 62 -5.46 -9.92 12.85
CA PHE A 62 -5.63 -8.83 11.88
C PHE A 62 -4.38 -7.96 11.86
N GLN A 63 -3.88 -7.61 10.69
CA GLN A 63 -2.94 -6.51 10.52
C GLN A 63 -3.75 -5.21 10.45
N ASP A 64 -3.60 -4.30 11.43
CA ASP A 64 -4.31 -3.02 11.37
C ASP A 64 -3.50 -2.04 10.54
N LEU A 65 -3.76 -2.03 9.22
CA LEU A 65 -3.05 -1.15 8.31
C LEU A 65 -3.58 0.29 8.38
N HIS A 66 -4.62 0.61 9.15
CA HIS A 66 -4.97 2.01 9.38
C HIS A 66 -4.02 2.65 10.39
N ARG A 67 -3.81 1.98 11.53
CA ARG A 67 -3.14 2.55 12.70
C ARG A 67 -1.73 2.03 12.96
N GLY A 68 -1.36 0.90 12.36
CA GLY A 68 -0.13 0.18 12.71
C GLY A 68 -0.37 -0.89 13.78
N GLY A 69 0.35 -2.01 13.74
CA GLY A 69 0.27 -3.09 14.72
C GLY A 69 -0.69 -4.23 14.35
N LEU A 70 -0.88 -5.17 15.29
CA LEU A 70 -1.67 -6.39 15.09
C LEU A 70 -2.79 -6.47 16.13
N ALA A 71 -4.02 -6.71 15.68
CA ALA A 71 -5.12 -7.05 16.58
C ALA A 71 -5.30 -8.58 16.61
N VAL A 72 -5.26 -9.15 17.80
CA VAL A 72 -5.45 -10.59 18.01
C VAL A 72 -6.74 -10.78 18.79
N ALA A 73 -7.58 -11.69 18.31
CA ALA A 73 -8.85 -11.99 18.96
C ALA A 73 -9.18 -13.48 18.87
N CYS A 74 -9.90 -13.96 19.88
CA CYS A 74 -10.65 -15.19 19.86
C CYS A 74 -11.98 -14.96 20.60
N GLU A 75 -12.74 -16.02 20.87
CA GLU A 75 -13.98 -15.90 21.66
C GLU A 75 -13.76 -15.48 23.13
N GLN A 76 -12.60 -15.76 23.72
CA GLN A 76 -12.32 -15.54 25.13
C GLN A 76 -11.57 -14.22 25.41
N TYR A 77 -10.75 -13.76 24.47
CA TYR A 77 -9.91 -12.59 24.71
C TYR A 77 -9.71 -11.78 23.43
N LYS A 78 -9.27 -10.54 23.65
CA LYS A 78 -8.76 -9.65 22.62
C LYS A 78 -7.59 -8.87 23.16
N TYR A 79 -6.53 -8.78 22.38
CA TYR A 79 -5.40 -7.92 22.67
C TYR A 79 -4.84 -7.31 21.38
N TYR A 80 -3.85 -6.46 21.56
CA TYR A 80 -3.18 -5.76 20.48
C TYR A 80 -1.68 -5.79 20.69
N ILE A 81 -0.93 -5.97 19.60
CA ILE A 81 0.52 -5.79 19.55
C ILE A 81 0.79 -4.46 18.85
N LEU A 82 1.37 -3.51 19.59
CA LEU A 82 1.72 -2.19 19.06
C LEU A 82 2.89 -2.30 18.06
N PRO A 83 3.13 -1.28 17.20
CA PRO A 83 4.33 -1.22 16.36
C PRO A 83 5.64 -1.38 17.14
N SER A 84 5.68 -0.99 18.42
CA SER A 84 6.83 -1.21 19.29
C SER A 84 7.04 -2.67 19.72
N GLY A 85 6.17 -3.59 19.33
CA GLY A 85 6.16 -4.98 19.80
C GLY A 85 5.39 -5.19 21.11
N LYS A 86 5.10 -4.12 21.85
CA LYS A 86 4.43 -4.23 23.16
C LYS A 86 2.99 -4.71 23.04
N LYS A 87 2.62 -5.70 23.86
CA LYS A 87 1.24 -6.18 24.03
C LYS A 87 0.42 -5.25 24.93
N VAL A 88 -0.78 -4.89 24.48
CA VAL A 88 -1.76 -4.08 25.23
C VAL A 88 -3.17 -4.66 25.10
N ASN A 89 -4.01 -4.46 26.12
CA ASN A 89 -5.41 -4.92 26.09
C ASN A 89 -6.36 -3.89 25.46
N SER A 90 -5.94 -2.64 25.35
CA SER A 90 -6.72 -1.53 24.77
C SER A 90 -5.84 -0.65 23.90
N LEU A 91 -6.42 -0.11 22.83
CA LEU A 91 -5.75 0.83 21.93
C LEU A 91 -5.80 2.28 22.41
N LYS A 92 -6.64 2.58 23.41
CA LYS A 92 -6.89 3.95 23.87
C LYS A 92 -5.58 4.56 24.39
N GLY A 93 -5.16 5.67 23.78
CA GLY A 93 -3.93 6.39 24.17
C GLY A 93 -2.63 5.86 23.58
N HIS A 94 -2.65 4.80 22.76
CA HIS A 94 -1.43 4.22 22.19
C HIS A 94 -1.23 4.49 20.69
N LEU A 95 -2.32 4.61 19.92
CA LEU A 95 -2.26 4.80 18.47
C LEU A 95 -3.21 5.91 18.00
N PRO A 96 -2.90 6.59 16.89
CA PRO A 96 -3.77 7.61 16.31
C PRO A 96 -5.12 7.02 15.84
N PHE A 97 -6.08 7.91 15.58
CA PHE A 97 -7.39 7.51 15.06
C PHE A 97 -7.26 6.92 13.64
N ALA A 98 -8.14 5.97 13.31
CA ALA A 98 -8.09 5.28 12.00
C ALA A 98 -8.38 6.19 10.80
N ASP A 99 -9.03 7.33 11.05
CA ASP A 99 -9.49 8.27 10.04
C ASP A 99 -8.34 9.03 9.36
N SER A 100 -7.12 8.96 9.90
CA SER A 100 -5.93 9.58 9.33
C SER A 100 -5.11 8.63 8.43
N ALA A 101 -5.66 7.48 8.03
CA ALA A 101 -4.94 6.53 7.19
C ALA A 101 -4.81 7.06 5.76
N GLU A 102 -3.59 7.41 5.37
CA GLU A 102 -3.27 7.98 4.07
C GLU A 102 -1.90 7.45 3.58
N PRO A 103 -1.75 7.09 2.29
CA PRO A 103 -2.77 7.11 1.25
C PRO A 103 -3.60 5.82 1.20
N LEU A 104 -4.73 5.83 0.48
CA LEU A 104 -5.61 4.65 0.31
C LEU A 104 -5.85 4.33 -1.16
N LEU A 105 -5.64 3.06 -1.52
CA LEU A 105 -5.87 2.54 -2.87
C LEU A 105 -7.03 1.54 -2.85
N SER A 106 -7.87 1.57 -3.88
CA SER A 106 -8.88 0.55 -4.14
C SER A 106 -8.88 0.22 -5.63
N LEU A 107 -8.83 -1.07 -5.97
CA LEU A 107 -8.81 -1.56 -7.34
C LEU A 107 -10.11 -2.32 -7.70
N GLY A 108 -11.23 -1.91 -7.10
CA GLY A 108 -12.57 -2.41 -7.42
C GLY A 108 -12.91 -3.78 -6.82
N VAL A 109 -12.18 -4.25 -5.80
CA VAL A 109 -12.49 -5.51 -5.11
C VAL A 109 -13.09 -5.26 -3.73
N HIS A 110 -14.21 -5.92 -3.44
CA HIS A 110 -14.95 -5.79 -2.16
C HIS A 110 -14.97 -7.08 -1.33
N LYS A 111 -14.15 -8.07 -1.67
CA LYS A 111 -14.02 -9.33 -0.92
C LYS A 111 -13.40 -9.07 0.46
N HIS A 112 -13.65 -10.00 1.39
CA HIS A 112 -12.94 -10.02 2.66
C HIS A 112 -11.43 -10.22 2.47
N ALA A 113 -10.63 -9.49 3.25
CA ALA A 113 -9.18 -9.49 3.17
C ALA A 113 -8.54 -10.68 3.92
N ASP A 114 -9.02 -11.88 3.63
CA ASP A 114 -8.46 -13.15 4.11
C ASP A 114 -7.14 -13.43 3.36
N LEU A 115 -6.01 -13.31 4.04
CA LEU A 115 -4.66 -13.36 3.46
C LEU A 115 -4.40 -14.68 2.75
N HIS A 116 -4.81 -15.80 3.34
CA HIS A 116 -4.68 -17.12 2.75
C HIS A 116 -5.45 -17.22 1.44
N LYS A 117 -6.72 -16.79 1.43
CA LYS A 117 -7.52 -16.83 0.21
C LYS A 117 -7.04 -15.83 -0.85
N ILE A 118 -6.50 -14.68 -0.45
CA ILE A 118 -5.88 -13.72 -1.38
C ILE A 118 -4.67 -14.37 -2.05
N ARG A 119 -3.80 -15.05 -1.28
CA ARG A 119 -2.63 -15.76 -1.81
C ARG A 119 -3.02 -16.82 -2.83
N CYS A 120 -4.07 -17.62 -2.57
CA CYS A 120 -4.57 -18.60 -3.52
C CYS A 120 -5.10 -17.97 -4.82
N ARG A 121 -5.78 -16.82 -4.74
CA ARG A 121 -6.36 -16.14 -5.91
C ARG A 121 -5.31 -15.44 -6.78
N ARG A 122 -4.20 -15.00 -6.19
CA ARG A 122 -3.11 -14.30 -6.89
C ARG A 122 -3.58 -13.05 -7.66
N ASP A 123 -4.64 -12.40 -7.17
CA ASP A 123 -5.20 -11.19 -7.79
C ASP A 123 -4.53 -9.94 -7.21
N LEU A 124 -3.72 -9.24 -8.01
CA LEU A 124 -3.03 -8.04 -7.57
C LEU A 124 -3.98 -6.91 -7.17
N LYS A 125 -5.24 -6.92 -7.64
CA LYS A 125 -6.25 -5.94 -7.20
C LYS A 125 -6.59 -6.06 -5.71
N GLU A 126 -6.36 -7.23 -5.13
CA GLU A 126 -6.54 -7.50 -3.69
C GLU A 126 -5.26 -7.25 -2.90
N VAL A 127 -4.09 -7.48 -3.52
CA VAL A 127 -2.78 -7.39 -2.88
C VAL A 127 -2.26 -5.97 -2.82
N LEU A 128 -2.23 -5.24 -3.95
CA LEU A 128 -1.56 -3.94 -4.03
C LEU A 128 -2.13 -2.88 -3.07
N PRO A 129 -3.46 -2.81 -2.82
CA PRO A 129 -4.01 -1.92 -1.80
C PRO A 129 -3.43 -2.17 -0.40
N LEU A 130 -3.27 -3.45 -0.03
CA LEU A 130 -2.73 -3.85 1.27
C LEU A 130 -1.23 -3.57 1.34
N LEU A 131 -0.50 -3.93 0.28
CA LEU A 131 0.94 -3.72 0.18
C LEU A 131 1.29 -2.23 0.24
N LEU A 132 0.60 -1.39 -0.53
CA LEU A 132 0.78 0.07 -0.50
C LEU A 132 0.59 0.61 0.91
N ARG A 133 -0.48 0.19 1.61
CA ARG A 133 -0.74 0.71 2.95
C ARG A 133 0.30 0.23 3.95
N LEU A 134 0.69 -1.04 3.90
CA LEU A 134 1.77 -1.59 4.72
C LEU A 134 3.09 -0.84 4.47
N SER A 135 3.43 -0.58 3.21
CA SER A 135 4.59 0.20 2.80
C SER A 135 4.58 1.63 3.34
N SER A 136 3.43 2.32 3.27
CA SER A 136 3.30 3.68 3.81
C SER A 136 3.42 3.78 5.33
N LEU A 137 3.27 2.66 6.05
CA LEU A 137 3.52 2.56 7.49
C LEU A 137 4.95 2.12 7.82
N THR A 138 5.71 1.62 6.83
CA THR A 138 7.07 1.13 7.07
C THR A 138 8.01 2.32 7.31
N PRO A 139 8.86 2.28 8.34
CA PRO A 139 9.80 3.37 8.63
C PRO A 139 10.70 3.72 7.42
N ALA A 140 11.02 5.00 7.26
CA ALA A 140 11.97 5.43 6.23
C ALA A 140 13.40 4.93 6.52
N SER A 141 13.71 4.66 7.79
CA SER A 141 14.98 4.05 8.23
C SER A 141 15.24 2.67 7.64
N SER A 142 14.20 1.98 7.18
CA SER A 142 14.30 0.62 6.64
C SER A 142 14.97 0.56 5.28
N ARG A 143 15.26 1.71 4.65
CA ARG A 143 15.87 1.75 3.32
C ARG A 143 17.31 1.24 3.37
N ASP A 144 17.55 0.21 2.59
CA ASP A 144 18.87 -0.38 2.38
C ASP A 144 18.95 -0.87 0.92
N GLU A 145 19.79 -0.19 0.15
CA GLU A 145 19.97 -0.44 -1.28
C GLU A 145 20.66 -1.78 -1.57
N GLU A 146 21.31 -2.40 -0.57
CA GLU A 146 21.93 -3.70 -0.74
C GLU A 146 20.88 -4.78 -1.05
N TYR A 147 19.68 -4.69 -0.47
CA TYR A 147 18.60 -5.62 -0.77
C TYR A 147 18.12 -5.54 -2.21
N LEU A 148 18.24 -4.39 -2.87
CA LEU A 148 17.84 -4.24 -4.27
C LEU A 148 18.77 -5.02 -5.22
N LYS A 149 19.97 -5.42 -4.78
CA LYS A 149 20.98 -6.11 -5.59
C LYS A 149 20.84 -7.64 -5.59
N LYS A 150 19.96 -8.21 -4.77
CA LYS A 150 19.83 -9.68 -4.57
C LYS A 150 18.38 -10.16 -4.55
N GLY A 151 18.16 -11.43 -4.93
CA GLY A 151 16.86 -12.10 -4.83
C GLY A 151 15.68 -11.26 -5.34
N SER A 152 14.64 -11.14 -4.50
CA SER A 152 13.42 -10.36 -4.77
C SER A 152 13.65 -8.87 -4.99
N GLY A 153 14.77 -8.31 -4.53
CA GLY A 153 15.15 -6.93 -4.87
C GLY A 153 15.42 -6.73 -6.36
N LYS A 154 15.95 -7.76 -7.05
CA LYS A 154 16.09 -7.74 -8.52
C LYS A 154 14.72 -7.73 -9.20
N LEU A 155 13.76 -8.48 -8.68
CA LEU A 155 12.38 -8.47 -9.18
C LEU A 155 11.72 -7.11 -8.95
N PHE A 156 12.03 -6.45 -7.82
CA PHE A 156 11.59 -5.09 -7.57
C PHE A 156 12.13 -4.13 -8.61
N ILE A 157 13.43 -4.18 -8.90
CA ILE A 157 14.05 -3.33 -9.93
C ILE A 157 13.39 -3.57 -11.29
N ASP A 158 13.21 -4.84 -11.70
CA ASP A 158 12.56 -5.19 -12.97
C ASP A 158 11.14 -4.60 -13.05
N ALA A 159 10.31 -4.85 -12.02
CA ALA A 159 8.95 -4.30 -11.98
C ALA A 159 8.95 -2.77 -12.06
N TYR A 160 9.84 -2.10 -11.33
CA TYR A 160 9.92 -0.65 -11.36
C TYR A 160 10.42 -0.11 -12.70
N GLN A 161 11.38 -0.79 -13.35
CA GLN A 161 11.82 -0.44 -14.70
C GLN A 161 10.67 -0.53 -15.72
N LYS A 162 9.82 -1.56 -15.64
CA LYS A 162 8.61 -1.66 -16.49
C LYS A 162 7.62 -0.53 -16.24
N ILE A 163 7.49 -0.06 -14.99
CA ILE A 163 6.66 1.09 -14.62
C ILE A 163 7.22 2.38 -15.24
N GLN A 164 8.52 2.62 -15.09
CA GLN A 164 9.21 3.79 -15.63
C GLN A 164 9.18 3.81 -17.17
N ALA A 165 9.36 2.65 -17.80
CA ALA A 165 9.25 2.47 -19.25
C ALA A 165 7.81 2.48 -19.78
N ARG A 166 6.80 2.60 -18.89
CA ARG A 166 5.37 2.57 -19.22
C ARG A 166 4.97 1.32 -20.01
N SER A 167 5.61 0.18 -19.75
CA SER A 167 5.34 -1.12 -20.37
C SER A 167 4.06 -1.75 -19.81
N LYS A 168 2.90 -1.11 -20.03
CA LYS A 168 1.62 -1.38 -19.35
C LYS A 168 1.20 -2.85 -19.32
N THR A 169 1.51 -3.62 -20.37
CA THR A 169 1.17 -5.04 -20.51
C THR A 169 2.10 -5.98 -19.74
N GLU A 170 3.29 -5.52 -19.35
CA GLU A 170 4.31 -6.32 -18.64
C GLU A 170 4.36 -6.01 -17.14
N ILE A 171 3.84 -4.85 -16.73
CA ILE A 171 3.84 -4.42 -15.32
C ILE A 171 3.11 -5.42 -14.42
N TYR A 172 1.95 -5.93 -14.85
CA TYR A 172 1.16 -6.85 -14.03
C TYR A 172 1.90 -8.16 -13.75
N SER A 173 2.54 -8.74 -14.76
CA SER A 173 3.31 -9.99 -14.59
C SER A 173 4.56 -9.75 -13.73
N ALA A 174 5.28 -8.65 -13.94
CA ALA A 174 6.45 -8.31 -13.12
C ALA A 174 6.10 -8.12 -11.63
N LEU A 175 5.03 -7.35 -11.35
CA LEU A 175 4.52 -7.18 -9.98
C LEU A 175 4.02 -8.50 -9.37
N SER A 176 3.43 -9.39 -10.19
CA SER A 176 2.99 -10.71 -9.73
C SER A 176 4.18 -11.57 -9.32
N SER A 177 5.25 -11.58 -10.12
CA SER A 177 6.50 -12.27 -9.79
C SER A 177 7.13 -11.75 -8.50
N LEU A 178 7.20 -10.43 -8.35
CA LEU A 178 7.67 -9.80 -7.11
C LEU A 178 6.81 -10.21 -5.90
N TYR A 179 5.49 -10.16 -6.01
CA TYR A 179 4.60 -10.57 -4.92
C TYR A 179 4.78 -12.04 -4.54
N LEU A 180 4.82 -12.93 -5.53
CA LEU A 180 4.88 -14.37 -5.30
C LEU A 180 6.24 -14.79 -4.71
N ALA A 181 7.35 -14.27 -5.21
CA ALA A 181 8.67 -14.66 -4.72
C ALA A 181 9.15 -13.80 -3.53
N GLY A 182 8.81 -12.51 -3.53
CA GLY A 182 9.34 -11.52 -2.59
C GLY A 182 8.52 -11.33 -1.32
N PHE A 183 7.31 -11.89 -1.25
CA PHE A 183 6.45 -11.75 -0.07
C PHE A 183 5.78 -13.07 0.30
N SER A 184 5.72 -13.33 1.60
CA SER A 184 4.89 -14.39 2.17
C SER A 184 3.40 -14.16 1.90
N GLU A 185 2.60 -15.21 2.13
CA GLU A 185 1.14 -15.10 2.26
C GLU A 185 0.68 -13.93 3.15
N ASN A 186 1.36 -13.65 4.27
CA ASN A 186 1.00 -12.56 5.18
C ASN A 186 1.74 -11.25 4.91
N LEU A 187 2.24 -11.06 3.68
CA LEU A 187 2.95 -9.86 3.24
C LEU A 187 4.28 -9.58 3.99
N LEU A 188 4.81 -10.55 4.74
CA LEU A 188 6.19 -10.47 5.24
C LEU A 188 7.16 -10.52 4.05
N PRO A 189 8.06 -9.54 3.89
CA PRO A 189 8.99 -9.53 2.77
C PRO A 189 10.06 -10.63 2.94
N ARG A 190 10.59 -11.11 1.82
CA ARG A 190 11.55 -12.22 1.75
C ARG A 190 12.54 -11.97 0.62
N VAL A 191 13.80 -12.39 0.80
CA VAL A 191 14.82 -12.31 -0.25
C VAL A 191 14.63 -13.42 -1.29
N TYR A 192 14.22 -14.61 -0.87
CA TYR A 192 14.17 -15.81 -1.70
C TYR A 192 12.75 -16.28 -1.96
N ASP A 193 12.56 -17.01 -3.07
CA ASP A 193 11.34 -17.75 -3.40
C ASP A 193 11.20 -18.99 -2.52
N THR A 194 10.87 -18.74 -1.26
CA THR A 194 10.63 -19.75 -0.22
C THR A 194 9.38 -20.61 -0.44
N GLU A 195 8.56 -20.28 -1.44
CA GLU A 195 7.42 -21.10 -1.86
C GLU A 195 7.74 -21.91 -3.11
N TYR A 196 8.99 -21.86 -3.59
CA TYR A 196 9.51 -22.64 -4.71
C TYR A 196 8.61 -22.57 -5.95
N GLN A 197 8.10 -21.37 -6.26
CA GLN A 197 7.27 -21.13 -7.45
C GLN A 197 8.10 -21.19 -8.75
N GLY A 198 9.43 -21.22 -8.65
CA GLY A 198 10.35 -21.25 -9.79
C GLY A 198 10.61 -19.86 -10.39
N ILE A 199 10.37 -18.80 -9.60
CA ILE A 199 10.56 -17.41 -10.04
C ILE A 199 12.00 -16.96 -9.78
N LEU A 200 12.55 -17.31 -8.61
CA LEU A 200 13.95 -17.07 -8.26
C LEU A 200 14.68 -18.41 -8.16
N ASN A 201 15.83 -18.49 -8.83
CA ASN A 201 16.70 -19.67 -8.77
C ASN A 201 17.68 -19.62 -7.59
N GLU A 202 17.86 -18.45 -6.98
CA GLU A 202 18.73 -18.27 -5.81
C GLU A 202 18.14 -18.97 -4.59
N LEU A 203 18.90 -19.88 -3.99
CA LEU A 203 18.51 -20.57 -2.76
C LEU A 203 19.14 -19.91 -1.52
N PRO A 204 18.48 -19.99 -0.35
CA PRO A 204 19.08 -19.57 0.91
C PRO A 204 20.40 -20.30 1.17
N LYS A 205 21.43 -19.57 1.59
CA LYS A 205 22.70 -20.17 1.99
C LYS A 205 22.49 -21.01 3.26
N LYS A 206 22.94 -22.26 3.27
CA LYS A 206 22.64 -23.27 4.32
C LYS A 206 22.95 -22.85 5.76
N ASN A 207 23.84 -21.87 5.98
CA ASN A 207 24.29 -21.44 7.31
C ASN A 207 24.09 -19.93 7.58
N ILE A 208 23.43 -19.20 6.68
CA ILE A 208 23.21 -17.76 6.84
C ILE A 208 21.71 -17.51 6.75
N ARG A 209 21.15 -17.04 7.86
CA ARG A 209 19.78 -16.56 7.88
C ARG A 209 19.79 -15.10 7.44
N GLU A 210 19.39 -14.84 6.20
CA GLU A 210 19.21 -13.48 5.71
C GLU A 210 18.17 -12.74 6.55
N ASN A 211 18.46 -11.51 6.92
CA ASN A 211 17.52 -10.63 7.59
C ASN A 211 16.24 -10.44 6.76
N ILE A 212 15.13 -10.12 7.43
CA ILE A 212 13.89 -9.75 6.77
C ILE A 212 14.07 -8.42 6.02
N PRO A 213 13.87 -8.38 4.69
CA PRO A 213 14.15 -7.20 3.87
C PRO A 213 12.99 -6.19 3.92
N PHE A 214 12.76 -5.55 5.08
CA PHE A 214 11.76 -4.47 5.23
C PHE A 214 12.01 -3.30 4.27
N ALA A 215 13.25 -3.13 3.79
CA ALA A 215 13.61 -2.23 2.70
C ALA A 215 12.68 -2.37 1.48
N LEU A 216 12.29 -3.60 1.11
CA LEU A 216 11.37 -3.82 -0.02
C LEU A 216 10.01 -3.16 0.20
N LEU A 217 9.49 -3.18 1.42
CA LEU A 217 8.25 -2.48 1.76
C LEU A 217 8.44 -0.97 1.66
N SER A 218 9.56 -0.44 2.18
CA SER A 218 9.87 1.00 2.13
C SER A 218 9.95 1.52 0.68
N TYR A 219 10.61 0.79 -0.21
CA TYR A 219 10.70 1.16 -1.64
C TYR A 219 9.38 0.98 -2.39
N SER A 220 8.55 0.00 -1.99
CA SER A 220 7.28 -0.29 -2.65
C SER A 220 6.29 0.87 -2.60
N MET A 221 6.33 1.75 -1.60
CA MET A 221 5.44 2.91 -1.54
C MET A 221 5.60 3.82 -2.78
N SER A 222 6.85 4.17 -3.12
CA SER A 222 7.13 5.04 -4.28
C SER A 222 6.75 4.33 -5.57
N MET A 223 7.23 3.10 -5.77
CA MET A 223 6.97 2.31 -6.97
C MET A 223 5.47 2.14 -7.24
N LEU A 224 4.68 1.82 -6.20
CA LEU A 224 3.23 1.63 -6.36
C LEU A 224 2.50 2.96 -6.56
N SER A 225 3.02 4.07 -6.05
CA SER A 225 2.44 5.40 -6.31
C SER A 225 2.63 5.80 -7.78
N ASP A 226 3.81 5.55 -8.33
CA ASP A 226 4.19 5.90 -9.71
C ASP A 226 3.35 5.17 -10.78
N LEU A 227 2.71 4.05 -10.43
CA LEU A 227 1.70 3.42 -11.30
C LEU A 227 0.54 4.36 -11.64
N PHE A 228 0.14 5.20 -10.68
CA PHE A 228 -1.09 5.97 -10.72
C PHE A 228 -0.85 7.48 -10.79
N ILE A 229 0.25 7.96 -10.23
CA ILE A 229 0.63 9.37 -10.23
C ILE A 229 2.15 9.48 -10.21
N LEU A 230 2.72 10.11 -11.24
CA LEU A 230 4.15 10.34 -11.33
C LEU A 230 4.39 11.84 -11.35
N ARG A 231 5.36 12.31 -10.56
CA ARG A 231 5.78 13.71 -10.58
C ARG A 231 7.16 13.83 -11.22
N ASP A 232 7.24 14.64 -12.27
CA ASP A 232 8.49 15.13 -12.83
C ASP A 232 8.51 16.67 -12.76
N LYS A 233 9.26 17.20 -11.79
CA LYS A 233 9.33 18.63 -11.48
C LYS A 233 7.94 19.25 -11.23
N GLU A 234 7.46 20.05 -12.18
CA GLU A 234 6.16 20.75 -12.15
C GLU A 234 5.04 19.96 -12.85
N ILE A 235 5.40 18.87 -13.53
CA ILE A 235 4.45 18.01 -14.24
C ILE A 235 4.02 16.89 -13.30
N VAL A 236 2.71 16.73 -13.15
CA VAL A 236 2.10 15.61 -12.44
C VAL A 236 1.30 14.79 -13.45
N GLU A 237 1.84 13.65 -13.84
CA GLU A 237 1.19 12.73 -14.76
C GLU A 237 0.19 11.84 -14.02
N ILE A 238 -1.02 11.73 -14.58
CA ILE A 238 -2.14 11.00 -14.02
C ILE A 238 -2.34 9.69 -14.78
N LEU A 239 -2.27 8.57 -14.05
CA LEU A 239 -2.35 7.19 -14.56
C LEU A 239 -1.33 6.88 -15.67
N PRO A 240 -0.04 7.28 -15.53
CA PRO A 240 0.94 7.16 -16.62
C PRO A 240 1.18 5.70 -17.03
N SER A 241 1.20 4.80 -16.03
CA SER A 241 1.63 3.41 -16.18
C SER A 241 0.55 2.41 -15.73
N LEU A 242 -0.72 2.79 -15.80
CA LEU A 242 -1.86 1.93 -15.38
C LEU A 242 -1.95 0.64 -16.23
N PRO A 243 -1.79 -0.55 -15.62
CA PRO A 243 -1.96 -1.83 -16.32
C PRO A 243 -3.41 -2.08 -16.77
N PRO A 244 -3.63 -2.78 -17.90
CA PRO A 244 -4.96 -3.10 -18.41
C PRO A 244 -5.81 -3.96 -17.46
N GLU A 245 -5.20 -4.66 -16.52
CA GLU A 245 -5.84 -5.50 -15.50
C GLU A 245 -6.51 -4.67 -14.40
N PHE A 246 -6.26 -3.35 -14.33
CA PHE A 246 -6.86 -2.42 -13.36
C PHE A 246 -7.88 -1.50 -14.04
N PRO A 247 -9.03 -2.04 -14.50
CA PRO A 247 -10.00 -1.28 -15.30
C PRO A 247 -10.66 -0.16 -14.52
N CYS A 248 -10.72 -0.24 -13.20
CA CYS A 248 -11.28 0.78 -12.33
C CYS A 248 -10.57 0.83 -10.98
N GLY A 249 -10.69 1.96 -10.31
CA GLY A 249 -10.14 2.13 -8.99
C GLY A 249 -10.16 3.57 -8.51
N ARG A 250 -9.64 3.75 -7.31
CA ARG A 250 -9.49 5.03 -6.63
C ARG A 250 -8.19 5.05 -5.86
N PHE A 251 -7.48 6.16 -5.93
CA PHE A 251 -6.27 6.38 -5.17
C PHE A 251 -6.39 7.74 -4.50
N VAL A 252 -6.51 7.77 -3.17
CA VAL A 252 -6.90 8.98 -2.43
C VAL A 252 -5.87 9.37 -1.40
N ASN A 253 -5.84 10.66 -1.11
CA ASN A 253 -4.95 11.31 -0.14
C ASN A 253 -3.46 11.05 -0.41
N VAL A 254 -3.07 11.10 -1.68
CA VAL A 254 -1.66 11.02 -2.08
C VAL A 254 -1.04 12.39 -1.89
N TYR A 255 -0.14 12.52 -0.93
CA TYR A 255 0.55 13.78 -0.70
C TYR A 255 1.74 13.94 -1.64
N LEU A 256 1.76 15.04 -2.38
CA LEU A 256 2.91 15.49 -3.16
C LEU A 256 3.46 16.77 -2.51
N GLN A 257 4.67 16.68 -1.97
CA GLN A 257 5.36 17.80 -1.31
C GLN A 257 5.42 19.03 -2.22
N GLY A 258 5.15 20.23 -1.72
CA GLY A 258 5.18 21.43 -2.57
C GLY A 258 3.91 21.65 -3.41
N ILE A 259 2.89 20.78 -3.29
CA ILE A 259 1.65 20.87 -4.08
C ILE A 259 0.44 20.66 -3.17
N GLY A 260 0.36 19.51 -2.51
CA GLY A 260 -0.75 19.14 -1.63
C GLY A 260 -1.26 17.71 -1.88
N LYS A 261 -2.53 17.45 -1.55
CA LYS A 261 -3.11 16.11 -1.57
C LYS A 261 -3.95 15.84 -2.82
N PHE A 262 -3.58 14.79 -3.55
CA PHE A 262 -4.31 14.29 -4.72
C PHE A 262 -5.25 13.15 -4.38
N SER A 263 -6.38 13.11 -5.09
CA SER A 263 -7.30 11.98 -5.12
C SER A 263 -7.78 11.72 -6.54
N LEU A 264 -7.62 10.48 -7.00
CA LEU A 264 -7.91 10.01 -8.34
C LEU A 264 -9.04 8.98 -8.32
N GLU A 265 -9.85 8.99 -9.37
CA GLU A 265 -10.85 7.96 -9.63
C GLU A 265 -10.89 7.65 -11.13
N TRP A 266 -10.82 6.37 -11.48
CA TRP A 266 -10.85 5.91 -12.86
C TRP A 266 -11.79 4.73 -13.03
N SER A 267 -12.26 4.57 -14.26
CA SER A 267 -13.11 3.44 -14.67
C SER A 267 -12.99 3.22 -16.17
N LYS A 268 -13.19 1.97 -16.62
CA LYS A 268 -12.96 1.59 -18.02
C LYS A 268 -11.58 2.08 -18.52
N LYS A 269 -10.55 2.01 -17.66
CA LYS A 269 -9.15 2.45 -17.92
C LYS A 269 -8.99 3.94 -18.25
N THR A 270 -9.99 4.77 -17.90
CA THR A 270 -9.96 6.22 -18.17
C THR A 270 -10.20 6.99 -16.89
N ILE A 271 -9.49 8.13 -16.75
CA ILE A 271 -9.67 9.03 -15.62
C ILE A 271 -11.09 9.60 -15.62
N ARG A 272 -11.74 9.60 -14.46
CA ARG A 272 -13.06 10.20 -14.25
C ARG A 272 -12.98 11.48 -13.45
N ARG A 273 -12.07 11.52 -12.48
CA ARG A 273 -11.97 12.61 -11.52
C ARG A 273 -10.57 12.70 -10.95
N VAL A 274 -10.04 13.92 -10.90
CA VAL A 274 -8.83 14.29 -10.16
C VAL A 274 -9.22 15.41 -9.20
N CYS A 275 -8.94 15.23 -7.91
CA CYS A 275 -9.15 16.24 -6.88
C CYS A 275 -7.80 16.59 -6.28
N LEU A 276 -7.50 17.88 -6.15
CA LEU A 276 -6.34 18.39 -5.45
C LEU A 276 -6.80 19.30 -4.32
N HIS A 277 -6.35 19.03 -3.11
CA HIS A 277 -6.35 20.01 -2.03
C HIS A 277 -4.98 20.68 -2.02
N ALA A 278 -4.89 21.89 -2.57
CA ALA A 278 -3.64 22.62 -2.69
C ALA A 278 -3.21 23.19 -1.34
N GLU A 279 -1.96 22.94 -0.97
CA GLU A 279 -1.37 23.44 0.28
C GLU A 279 -0.38 24.59 0.03
N GLU A 280 0.11 24.73 -1.20
CA GLU A 280 1.07 25.75 -1.61
C GLU A 280 0.60 26.49 -2.88
N VAL A 281 1.19 27.66 -3.12
CA VAL A 281 1.02 28.39 -4.38
C VAL A 281 2.16 27.99 -5.31
N THR A 282 1.85 27.34 -6.42
CA THR A 282 2.86 26.85 -7.38
C THR A 282 2.25 26.71 -8.77
N PRO A 283 3.02 26.85 -9.86
CA PRO A 283 2.61 26.32 -11.16
C PRO A 283 2.41 24.80 -11.08
N LEU A 284 1.41 24.30 -11.79
CA LEU A 284 1.08 22.88 -11.90
C LEU A 284 0.65 22.57 -13.33
N LEU A 285 1.33 21.61 -13.96
CA LEU A 285 0.89 21.00 -15.20
C LEU A 285 0.41 19.57 -14.96
N LEU A 286 -0.87 19.29 -15.22
CA LEU A 286 -1.37 17.93 -15.16
C LEU A 286 -1.22 17.23 -16.51
N GLY A 287 -0.43 16.15 -16.52
CA GLY A 287 -0.28 15.27 -17.68
C GLY A 287 -1.36 14.20 -17.70
N PHE A 288 -2.05 14.05 -18.82
CA PHE A 288 -3.08 13.03 -19.04
C PHE A 288 -2.78 12.20 -20.30
N SER A 289 -3.60 11.18 -20.57
CA SER A 289 -3.57 10.48 -21.86
C SER A 289 -3.73 11.49 -23.01
N PRO A 290 -2.91 11.41 -24.09
CA PRO A 290 -2.99 12.31 -25.23
C PRO A 290 -4.35 12.32 -25.94
N GLU A 291 -5.15 11.28 -25.75
CA GLU A 291 -6.52 11.20 -26.30
C GLU A 291 -7.49 12.18 -25.63
N LEU A 292 -7.15 12.78 -24.49
CA LEU A 292 -8.01 13.71 -23.77
C LEU A 292 -7.64 15.15 -24.13
N SER A 293 -8.63 15.94 -24.53
CA SER A 293 -8.43 17.33 -24.96
C SER A 293 -8.90 18.36 -23.93
N HIS A 294 -10.02 18.09 -23.26
CA HIS A 294 -10.65 19.07 -22.36
C HIS A 294 -11.28 18.38 -21.14
N CYS A 295 -11.48 19.17 -20.08
CA CYS A 295 -12.26 18.77 -18.93
C CYS A 295 -13.01 19.96 -18.32
N ARG A 296 -13.87 19.68 -17.34
CA ARG A 296 -14.41 20.70 -16.45
C ARG A 296 -13.49 20.84 -15.24
N LEU A 297 -13.07 22.07 -14.96
CA LEU A 297 -12.38 22.45 -13.74
C LEU A 297 -13.36 23.16 -12.81
N ARG A 298 -13.43 22.71 -11.56
CA ARG A 298 -14.16 23.39 -10.49
C ARG A 298 -13.22 23.75 -9.34
N GLN A 299 -13.40 24.93 -8.77
CA GLN A 299 -12.54 25.47 -7.71
C GLN A 299 -13.40 25.80 -6.49
N TRP A 300 -12.98 25.33 -5.32
CA TRP A 300 -13.61 25.67 -4.05
C TRP A 300 -12.63 26.37 -3.13
N GLU A 301 -13.09 27.44 -2.52
CA GLU A 301 -12.40 28.17 -1.46
C GLU A 301 -13.33 28.25 -0.25
N LYS A 302 -12.82 27.96 0.95
CA LYS A 302 -13.64 27.97 2.19
C LYS A 302 -14.96 27.20 2.05
N LYS A 303 -14.94 26.06 1.33
CA LYS A 303 -16.08 25.18 1.02
C LYS A 303 -17.16 25.78 0.10
N GLN A 304 -16.90 26.94 -0.51
CA GLN A 304 -17.79 27.55 -1.50
C GLN A 304 -17.21 27.38 -2.90
N LEU A 305 -18.07 27.05 -3.88
CA LEU A 305 -17.67 26.97 -5.28
C LEU A 305 -17.45 28.40 -5.80
N VAL A 306 -16.22 28.73 -6.16
CA VAL A 306 -15.85 30.07 -6.66
C VAL A 306 -15.75 30.13 -8.17
N ASN A 307 -15.46 28.99 -8.82
CA ASN A 307 -15.33 28.93 -10.26
C ASN A 307 -15.66 27.54 -10.79
N SER A 308 -16.23 27.48 -12.00
CA SER A 308 -16.49 26.26 -12.75
C SER A 308 -16.41 26.57 -14.24
N SER A 309 -15.35 26.11 -14.90
CA SER A 309 -15.09 26.38 -16.31
C SER A 309 -14.69 25.12 -17.07
N LYS A 310 -14.83 25.15 -18.40
CA LYS A 310 -14.20 24.17 -19.28
C LYS A 310 -12.78 24.65 -19.58
N ILE A 311 -11.80 23.76 -19.43
CA ILE A 311 -10.39 24.07 -19.71
C ILE A 311 -9.81 23.05 -20.69
N SER A 312 -8.80 23.50 -21.44
CA SER A 312 -7.94 22.64 -22.24
C SER A 312 -6.98 21.87 -21.33
N LEU A 313 -6.66 20.64 -21.69
CA LEU A 313 -5.61 19.86 -21.02
C LEU A 313 -4.25 20.17 -21.65
N GLY A 314 -3.17 20.06 -20.87
CA GLY A 314 -1.81 20.31 -21.34
C GLY A 314 -1.30 21.75 -21.11
N GLU A 315 -2.09 22.61 -20.48
CA GLU A 315 -1.67 23.95 -20.07
C GLU A 315 -1.29 23.97 -18.58
N SER A 316 -0.21 24.68 -18.25
CA SER A 316 0.18 24.91 -16.86
C SER A 316 -0.76 25.92 -16.23
N MET A 317 -1.12 25.70 -14.98
CA MET A 317 -1.93 26.64 -14.22
C MET A 317 -1.36 26.88 -12.83
N GLU A 318 -1.50 28.10 -12.33
CA GLU A 318 -1.13 28.42 -10.96
C GLU A 318 -2.21 27.89 -10.00
N ILE A 319 -1.81 27.02 -9.08
CA ILE A 319 -2.65 26.61 -7.95
C ILE A 319 -2.44 27.54 -6.77
N LYS A 320 -3.47 27.69 -5.93
CA LYS A 320 -3.46 28.55 -4.75
C LYS A 320 -3.60 27.72 -3.48
N ALA A 321 -2.78 28.03 -2.48
CA ALA A 321 -2.88 27.43 -1.16
C ALA A 321 -4.29 27.59 -0.57
N GLY A 322 -4.85 26.51 -0.02
CA GLY A 322 -6.19 26.48 0.56
C GLY A 322 -7.35 26.30 -0.44
N THR A 323 -7.05 26.24 -1.74
CA THR A 323 -8.06 25.99 -2.78
C THR A 323 -8.15 24.49 -3.09
N THR A 324 -9.39 23.99 -3.23
CA THR A 324 -9.65 22.64 -3.73
C THR A 324 -10.00 22.69 -5.21
N TYR A 325 -9.21 21.99 -6.02
CA TYR A 325 -9.40 21.88 -7.46
C TYR A 325 -9.98 20.52 -7.81
N LEU A 326 -10.96 20.50 -8.71
CA LEU A 326 -11.57 19.27 -9.21
C LEU A 326 -11.63 19.29 -10.73
N TRP A 327 -10.88 18.39 -11.35
CA TRP A 327 -10.98 18.08 -12.77
C TRP A 327 -11.90 16.88 -12.95
N ASP A 328 -13.01 17.06 -13.65
CA ASP A 328 -13.95 16.01 -14.01
C ASP A 328 -14.56 16.23 -15.40
N CYS A 329 -15.47 15.36 -15.84
CA CYS A 329 -16.05 15.43 -17.19
C CYS A 329 -14.97 15.50 -18.29
N PHE A 330 -14.02 14.56 -18.28
CA PHE A 330 -12.96 14.46 -19.29
C PHE A 330 -13.55 14.07 -20.65
N HIS A 331 -13.10 14.77 -21.70
CA HIS A 331 -13.52 14.55 -23.09
C HIS A 331 -12.31 14.25 -23.98
N LYS A 332 -12.54 13.40 -24.98
CA LYS A 332 -11.62 13.24 -26.11
C LYS A 332 -11.83 14.39 -27.09
#